data_AF-A0A968JD30-F1
#
_entry.id   AF-A0A968JD30-F1
#
_cell.length_a   1.000
_cell.length_b   1.000
_cell.length_c   1.000
_cell.angle_alpha   90.00
_cell.angle_beta   90.00
_cell.angle_gamma   90.00
#
_symmetry.space_group_name_H-M   'P 1'
#
loop_
_entity.id
_entity.type
_entity.pdbx_description
1 polymer ?
#
loop_
_entity_poly.entity_id
_entity_poly.type
_entity_poly.pdbx_seq_one_letter_code
_entity_poly.pdbx_strand_id
1 'polypeptide(L)'
;AQQRLPQIQIERELKLQISAVCAELDVDGLRGDIVTNRAAKALAALEARTEVTISDIQRVIGLCLRHRLRKDPLETVDSGYKVSKVFAEVFHLDLEAVS
;
A
#
# COMPACT_ATOMS: atom_id res chain seq x y z
N ALA A 1 -9.38 -9.87 -16.29
CA ALA A 1 -8.40 -9.13 -15.47
C ALA A 1 -6.96 -9.28 -15.98
N GLN A 2 -6.35 -10.47 -16.05
CA GLN A 2 -4.91 -10.64 -16.40
C GLN A 2 -4.47 -9.96 -17.71
N GLN A 3 -5.28 -10.05 -18.77
CA GLN A 3 -4.97 -9.40 -20.06
C GLN A 3 -4.95 -7.87 -19.99
N ARG A 4 -5.62 -7.25 -19.00
CA ARG A 4 -5.65 -5.79 -18.80
C ARG A 4 -4.46 -5.29 -17.98
N LEU A 5 -3.79 -6.17 -17.22
CA LEU A 5 -2.71 -5.80 -16.31
C LEU A 5 -1.57 -4.99 -16.99
N PRO A 6 -1.14 -5.31 -18.23
CA PRO A 6 -0.12 -4.51 -18.93
C PRO A 6 -0.55 -3.08 -19.24
N GLN A 7 -1.86 -2.81 -19.30
CA GLN A 7 -2.42 -1.49 -19.62
C GLN A 7 -2.60 -0.61 -18.39
N ILE A 8 -2.55 -1.19 -17.18
CA ILE A 8 -2.79 -0.44 -15.94
C ILE A 8 -1.62 0.51 -15.65
N GLN A 9 -1.94 1.79 -15.53
CA GLN A 9 -1.02 2.84 -15.13
C GLN A 9 -1.12 3.12 -13.64
N ILE A 10 0.02 3.48 -13.06
CA ILE A 10 0.09 4.04 -11.71
C ILE A 10 0.99 5.25 -11.79
N GLU A 11 0.45 6.39 -11.37
CA GLU A 11 1.15 7.67 -11.40
C GLU A 11 2.45 7.60 -10.61
N ARG A 12 3.45 8.37 -11.05
CA ARG A 12 4.76 8.41 -10.40
C ARG A 12 4.65 8.81 -8.94
N GLU A 13 3.75 9.75 -8.63
CA GLU A 13 3.53 10.22 -7.26
C GLU A 13 3.04 9.11 -6.34
N LEU A 14 2.02 8.35 -6.78
CA LEU A 14 1.53 7.20 -6.03
C LEU A 14 2.61 6.14 -5.78
N LYS A 15 3.55 5.94 -6.72
CA LYS A 15 4.70 5.04 -6.50
C LYS A 15 5.63 5.57 -5.42
N LEU A 16 5.91 6.88 -5.43
CA LEU A 16 6.76 7.52 -4.42
C LEU A 16 6.11 7.45 -3.04
N GLN A 17 4.80 7.68 -2.95
CA GLN A 17 4.06 7.56 -1.69
C GLN A 17 4.04 6.12 -1.17
N ILE A 18 3.88 5.10 -2.04
CA ILE A 18 4.04 3.70 -1.64
C ILE A 18 5.44 3.45 -1.04
N SER A 19 6.48 3.96 -1.69
CA SER A 19 7.85 3.82 -1.19
C SER A 19 8.08 4.57 0.14
N ALA A 20 7.47 5.74 0.31
CA ALA A 20 7.51 6.48 1.56
C ALA A 20 6.83 5.69 2.70
N VAL A 21 5.68 5.06 2.45
CA VAL A 21 5.03 4.18 3.45
C VAL A 21 5.94 3.00 3.82
N CYS A 22 6.56 2.33 2.84
CA CYS A 22 7.49 1.24 3.11
C CYS A 22 8.71 1.69 3.94
N ALA A 23 9.26 2.87 3.64
CA ALA A 23 10.40 3.44 4.34
C ALA A 23 10.05 3.81 5.79
N GLU A 24 8.91 4.47 6.01
CA GLU A 24 8.45 4.87 7.35
C GLU A 24 8.11 3.66 8.23
N LEU A 25 7.69 2.56 7.62
CA LEU A 25 7.42 1.29 8.32
C LEU A 25 8.68 0.44 8.59
N ASP A 26 9.88 0.91 8.23
CA ASP A 26 11.16 0.18 8.33
C ASP A 26 11.08 -1.23 7.69
N VAL A 27 10.40 -1.34 6.54
CA VAL A 27 10.28 -2.61 5.80
C VAL A 27 11.61 -2.96 5.13
N ASP A 28 12.09 -4.18 5.37
CA ASP A 28 13.35 -4.64 4.79
C ASP A 28 13.27 -4.84 3.27
N GLY A 29 14.11 -4.08 2.55
CA GLY A 29 14.28 -4.12 1.10
C GLY A 29 13.06 -3.69 0.29
N LEU A 30 13.20 -3.72 -1.03
CA LEU A 30 12.21 -3.18 -1.99
C LEU A 30 11.01 -4.11 -2.26
N ARG A 31 10.91 -5.25 -1.56
CA ARG A 31 9.85 -6.24 -1.81
C ARG A 31 8.48 -5.71 -1.40
N GLY A 32 8.40 -4.86 -0.37
CA GLY A 32 7.15 -4.19 0.01
C GLY A 32 6.60 -3.34 -1.13
N ASP A 33 7.46 -2.47 -1.68
CA ASP A 33 7.14 -1.56 -2.77
C ASP A 33 6.61 -2.30 -4.01
N ILE A 34 7.35 -3.32 -4.45
CA ILE A 34 7.02 -4.09 -5.66
C ILE A 34 5.69 -4.81 -5.50
N VAL A 35 5.45 -5.44 -4.33
CA VAL A 35 4.23 -6.20 -4.08
C VAL A 35 3.02 -5.27 -3.99
N THR A 36 3.13 -4.14 -3.27
CA THR A 36 2.04 -3.15 -3.16
C THR A 36 1.68 -2.56 -4.53
N ASN A 37 2.67 -2.20 -5.35
CA ASN A 37 2.45 -1.72 -6.72
C ASN A 37 1.70 -2.76 -7.58
N ARG A 38 2.14 -4.02 -7.53
CA ARG A 38 1.51 -5.11 -8.30
C ARG A 38 0.09 -5.41 -7.82
N ALA A 39 -0.13 -5.40 -6.51
CA ALA A 39 -1.44 -5.62 -5.92
C ALA A 39 -2.43 -4.51 -6.30
N ALA A 40 -2.01 -3.25 -6.22
CA ALA A 40 -2.85 -2.11 -6.59
C ALA A 40 -3.22 -2.15 -8.09
N LYS A 41 -2.25 -2.47 -8.97
CA LYS A 41 -2.53 -2.68 -10.40
C LYS A 41 -3.48 -3.86 -10.66
N ALA A 42 -3.30 -4.96 -9.92
CA ALA A 42 -4.17 -6.12 -10.06
C ALA A 42 -5.61 -5.81 -9.63
N LEU A 43 -5.79 -5.01 -8.57
CA LEU A 43 -7.10 -4.57 -8.10
C LEU A 43 -7.79 -3.65 -9.13
N ALA A 44 -7.08 -2.65 -9.66
CA ALA A 44 -7.62 -1.81 -10.73
C ALA A 44 -8.01 -2.62 -11.98
N ALA A 45 -7.19 -3.60 -12.38
CA ALA A 45 -7.50 -4.50 -13.49
C ALA A 45 -8.68 -5.45 -13.21
N LEU A 46 -8.86 -5.87 -11.96
CA LEU A 46 -10.00 -6.69 -11.52
C LEU A 46 -11.29 -5.90 -11.62
N GLU A 47 -11.26 -4.62 -11.26
CA GLU A 47 -12.39 -3.69 -11.32
C GLU A 47 -12.56 -3.03 -12.70
N ALA A 48 -11.93 -3.59 -13.73
CA ALA A 48 -12.03 -3.16 -15.12
C ALA A 48 -11.61 -1.70 -15.41
N ARG A 49 -10.84 -1.07 -14.52
CA ARG A 49 -10.22 0.25 -14.70
C ARG A 49 -8.85 0.14 -15.38
N THR A 50 -8.28 1.29 -15.75
CA THR A 50 -6.94 1.41 -16.38
C THR A 50 -5.95 2.20 -15.53
N GLU A 51 -6.39 2.80 -14.44
CA GLU A 51 -5.58 3.65 -13.56
C GLU A 51 -5.76 3.21 -12.11
N VAL A 52 -4.63 3.13 -11.40
CA VAL A 52 -4.59 2.91 -9.96
C VAL A 52 -4.99 4.19 -9.24
N THR A 53 -5.87 4.05 -8.27
CA THR A 53 -6.32 5.13 -7.37
C THR A 53 -5.73 4.97 -5.97
N ILE A 54 -5.81 6.01 -5.14
CA ILE A 54 -5.43 5.93 -3.72
C ILE A 54 -6.22 4.83 -3.00
N SER A 55 -7.51 4.68 -3.30
CA SER A 55 -8.38 3.65 -2.73
C SER A 55 -7.89 2.22 -3.04
N ASP A 56 -7.31 2.00 -4.22
CA ASP A 56 -6.73 0.69 -4.55
C ASP A 56 -5.55 0.36 -3.64
N ILE A 57 -4.68 1.34 -3.41
CA ILE A 57 -3.48 1.18 -2.59
C ILE A 57 -3.89 0.94 -1.14
N GLN A 58 -4.81 1.74 -0.62
CA GLN A 58 -5.38 1.60 0.73
C GLN A 58 -5.88 0.16 0.98
N ARG A 59 -6.65 -0.39 0.05
CA ARG A 59 -7.26 -1.73 0.19
C ARG A 59 -6.25 -2.88 0.20
N VAL A 60 -5.08 -2.69 -0.41
CA VAL A 60 -4.09 -3.77 -0.54
C VAL A 60 -2.88 -3.59 0.37
N ILE A 61 -2.55 -2.38 0.81
CA ILE A 61 -1.28 -2.09 1.48
C ILE A 61 -1.14 -2.80 2.83
N GLY A 62 -2.22 -2.87 3.62
CA GLY A 62 -2.26 -3.65 4.86
C GLY A 62 -1.97 -5.14 4.64
N LEU A 63 -2.51 -5.72 3.57
CA LEU A 63 -2.25 -7.11 3.18
C LEU A 63 -0.78 -7.33 2.77
N CYS A 64 -0.19 -6.33 2.11
CA CYS A 64 1.18 -6.40 1.60
C CYS A 64 2.25 -6.21 2.68
N LEU A 65 1.99 -5.37 3.69
CA LEU A 65 3.01 -4.89 4.61
C LEU A 65 2.91 -5.41 6.05
N ARG A 66 1.71 -5.76 6.56
CA ARG A 66 1.53 -6.13 7.98
C ARG A 66 2.49 -7.21 8.50
N HIS A 67 2.85 -8.16 7.64
CA HIS A 67 3.70 -9.32 7.95
C HIS A 67 5.19 -9.05 7.72
N ARG A 68 5.53 -7.85 7.22
CA ARG A 68 6.89 -7.39 6.94
C ARG A 68 7.38 -6.41 8.01
N LEU A 69 6.50 -5.96 8.88
CA LEU A 69 6.86 -5.08 9.99
C LEU A 69 7.74 -5.83 10.98
N ARG A 70 8.82 -5.18 11.41
CA ARG A 70 9.56 -5.60 12.59
C ARG A 70 8.66 -5.36 13.80
N LYS A 71 8.40 -6.41 14.56
CA LYS A 71 7.66 -6.32 15.82
C LYS A 71 8.65 -6.11 16.95
N ASP A 72 8.53 -5.01 17.66
CA ASP A 72 9.14 -4.88 18.97
C ASP A 72 8.34 -5.76 19.95
N PRO A 73 8.98 -6.64 20.74
CA PRO A 73 8.29 -7.46 21.75
C PRO A 73 7.45 -6.65 22.75
N LEU A 74 7.75 -5.37 22.94
CA LEU A 74 7.03 -4.44 23.83
C LEU A 74 5.92 -3.66 23.12
N GLU A 75 5.81 -3.75 21.79
CA GLU A 75 4.79 -3.05 21.01
C GLU A 75 3.44 -3.75 21.13
N THR A 76 2.46 -3.05 21.70
CA THR A 76 1.08 -3.53 21.89
C THR A 76 0.14 -3.15 20.76
N VAL A 77 0.62 -2.35 19.80
CA VAL A 77 -0.16 -1.82 18.68
C VAL A 77 -0.31 -2.88 17.60
N ASP A 78 -1.53 -3.04 17.08
CA ASP A 78 -1.78 -3.95 15.97
C ASP A 78 -0.99 -3.51 14.71
N SER A 79 -0.36 -4.49 14.06
CA SER A 79 0.43 -4.26 12.85
C SER A 79 -0.41 -3.70 11.70
N GLY A 80 -1.70 -4.07 11.61
CA GLY A 80 -2.62 -3.51 10.63
C GLY A 80 -2.89 -2.03 10.89
N TYR A 81 -3.20 -1.67 12.15
CA TYR A 81 -3.39 -0.27 12.54
C TYR A 81 -2.16 0.59 12.24
N LYS A 82 -0.94 0.08 12.51
CA LYS A 82 0.30 0.78 12.20
C LYS A 82 0.46 1.08 10.71
N VAL A 83 0.13 0.11 9.83
CA VAL A 83 0.14 0.34 8.38
C VAL A 83 -0.89 1.39 7.98
N SER A 84 -2.13 1.28 8.47
CA SER A 84 -3.19 2.24 8.15
C SER A 84 -2.84 3.66 8.59
N LYS A 85 -2.21 3.80 9.77
CA LYS A 85 -1.75 5.10 10.29
C LYS A 85 -0.70 5.74 9.40
N VAL A 86 0.37 5.01 9.08
CA VAL A 86 1.44 5.53 8.22
C VAL A 86 0.92 5.81 6.81
N PHE A 87 0.02 4.98 6.29
CA PHE A 87 -0.63 5.25 5.01
C PHE A 87 -1.40 6.57 5.04
N ALA A 88 -2.21 6.82 6.07
CA ALA A 88 -2.96 8.06 6.20
C ALA A 88 -2.02 9.28 6.27
N GLU A 89 -0.93 9.20 7.04
CA GLU A 89 0.05 10.27 7.17
C GLU A 89 0.74 10.61 5.84
N VAL A 90 1.22 9.60 5.10
CA VAL A 90 1.94 9.78 3.83
C VAL A 90 1.02 10.26 2.70
N PHE A 91 -0.23 9.79 2.68
CA PHE A 91 -1.21 10.20 1.68
C PHE A 91 -1.99 11.46 2.07
N HIS A 92 -1.67 12.06 3.23
CA HIS A 92 -2.34 13.25 3.77
C HIS A 92 -3.86 13.08 3.88
N LEU A 93 -4.29 11.94 4.41
CA LEU A 93 -5.68 11.57 4.62
C LEU A 93 -6.01 11.57 6.11
N ASP A 94 -7.28 11.80 6.43
CA ASP A 94 -7.80 11.59 7.78
C ASP A 94 -7.79 10.10 8.12
N LEU A 95 -7.32 9.74 9.32
CA LEU A 95 -7.24 8.35 9.77
C LEU A 95 -8.61 7.64 9.73
N GLU A 96 -9.68 8.37 10.03
CA GLU A 96 -11.06 7.86 9.98
C GLU A 96 -11.52 7.49 8.56
N ALA A 97 -10.92 8.10 7.52
CA ALA A 97 -11.19 7.74 6.14
C ALA A 97 -10.45 6.47 5.69
N VAL A 98 -9.49 6.02 6.51
CA VAL A 98 -8.60 4.88 6.22
C VAL A 98 -8.97 3.62 6.99
N SER A 99 -9.66 3.79 8.12
CA SER A 99 -10.07 2.75 9.09
C SER A 99 -11.26 1.93 8.61
#